data_AF-A0A1H8FRB1-F1
#
_entry.id   AF-A0A1H8FRB1-F1
#
_cell.length_a   1.000
_cell.length_b   1.000
_cell.length_c   1.000
_cell.angle_alpha   90.00
_cell.angle_beta   90.00
_cell.angle_gamma   90.00
#
_symmetry.space_group_name_H-M   'P 1'
#
loop_
_entity.id
_entity.type
_entity.pdbx_description
1 polymer ?
#
loop_
_entity_poly.entity_id
_entity_poly.type
_entity_poly.pdbx_seq_one_letter_code
_entity_poly.pdbx_strand_id
1 'polypeptide(L)'
;MFGNPRSLLVSPQHAILLRHDGEERFFRATHLARMAGGGVRVAHGVRRVSYVHILFERHQIVLSNGIWTESFYPGPQAMASIDAAARRELLTLFPALSQGVAAAIGLPARDILRRLCLPPTLHALQAVASTATCA
;
A
#
# COMPACT_ATOMS: atom_id res chain seq x y z
N MET A 1 5.21 -13.45 9.24
CA MET A 1 5.43 -13.97 7.88
C MET A 1 6.44 -13.12 7.13
N PHE A 2 6.23 -11.81 6.99
CA PHE A 2 7.14 -10.93 6.24
C PHE A 2 8.17 -10.21 7.12
N GLY A 3 8.58 -10.81 8.24
CA GLY A 3 9.64 -10.26 9.11
C GLY A 3 9.26 -9.03 9.94
N ASN A 4 8.00 -8.57 9.93
CA ASN A 4 7.58 -7.46 10.79
C ASN A 4 7.62 -7.83 12.30
N PRO A 5 8.18 -6.96 13.16
CA PRO A 5 8.19 -7.16 14.61
C PRO A 5 6.81 -7.05 15.26
N ARG A 6 5.86 -6.37 14.60
CA ARG A 6 4.48 -6.18 15.09
C ARG A 6 3.49 -6.22 13.95
N SER A 7 2.26 -6.67 14.21
CA SER A 7 1.20 -6.68 13.20
C SER A 7 0.95 -5.28 12.62
N LEU A 8 0.71 -5.22 11.31
CA LEU A 8 0.35 -3.99 10.60
C LEU A 8 -1.11 -4.11 10.15
N LEU A 9 -1.94 -3.16 10.57
CA LEU A 9 -3.33 -3.07 10.14
C LEU A 9 -3.45 -2.02 9.04
N VAL A 10 -4.01 -2.39 7.89
CA VAL A 10 -4.06 -1.55 6.70
C VAL A 10 -5.43 -1.61 6.03
N SER A 11 -5.72 -0.61 5.19
CA SER A 11 -6.87 -0.65 4.28
C SER A 11 -6.78 -1.83 3.32
N PRO A 12 -7.91 -2.45 2.89
CA PRO A 12 -7.89 -3.51 1.90
C PRO A 12 -7.16 -3.16 0.59
N GLN A 13 -7.19 -1.89 0.20
CA GLN A 13 -6.51 -1.41 -1.01
C GLN A 13 -5.07 -0.99 -0.78
N HIS A 14 -4.55 -1.05 0.44
CA HIS A 14 -3.16 -0.66 0.69
C HIS A 14 -2.20 -1.65 0.06
N ALA A 15 -1.15 -1.16 -0.59
CA ALA A 15 -0.13 -1.99 -1.22
C ALA A 15 1.07 -2.24 -0.30
N ILE A 16 1.47 -3.52 -0.26
CA ILE A 16 2.65 -4.00 0.45
C ILE A 16 3.73 -4.30 -0.59
N LEU A 17 4.96 -3.85 -0.35
CA LEU A 17 6.09 -4.14 -1.21
C LEU A 17 6.68 -5.50 -0.84
N LEU A 18 6.70 -6.42 -1.80
CA LEU A 18 7.26 -7.75 -1.64
C LEU A 18 8.10 -8.10 -2.88
N ARG A 19 8.95 -9.12 -2.75
CA ARG A 19 9.69 -9.70 -3.87
C ARG A 19 8.98 -10.93 -4.42
N HIS A 20 8.88 -11.01 -5.74
CA HIS A 20 8.40 -12.15 -6.48
C HIS A 20 9.24 -12.29 -7.75
N ASP A 21 9.73 -13.50 -8.04
CA ASP A 21 10.60 -13.79 -9.18
C ASP A 21 11.80 -12.84 -9.31
N GLY A 22 12.40 -12.49 -8.17
CA GLY A 22 13.56 -11.61 -8.08
C GLY A 22 13.23 -10.11 -8.08
N GLU A 23 12.02 -9.71 -8.48
CA GLU A 23 11.61 -8.31 -8.62
C GLU A 23 10.79 -7.80 -7.43
N GLU A 24 10.94 -6.52 -7.11
CA GLU A 24 10.10 -5.82 -6.14
C GLU A 24 8.81 -5.32 -6.78
N ARG A 25 7.67 -5.80 -6.29
CA ARG A 25 6.34 -5.41 -6.80
C ARG A 25 5.42 -5.06 -5.63
N PHE A 26 4.42 -4.23 -5.91
CA PHE A 26 3.37 -3.92 -4.96
C PHE A 26 2.25 -4.96 -5.02
N PHE A 27 1.78 -5.39 -3.85
CA PHE A 27 0.69 -6.34 -3.69
C PHE A 27 -0.40 -5.73 -2.82
N ARG A 28 -1.63 -5.66 -3.35
CA ARG A 28 -2.78 -5.16 -2.58
C ARG A 28 -3.08 -6.10 -1.39
N ALA A 29 -3.29 -5.55 -0.21
CA ALA A 29 -3.57 -6.31 1.00
C ALA A 29 -4.79 -7.25 0.86
N THR A 30 -5.85 -6.80 0.17
CA THR A 30 -7.04 -7.63 -0.13
C THR A 30 -6.72 -8.86 -0.99
N HIS A 31 -5.72 -8.77 -1.87
CA HIS A 31 -5.27 -9.91 -2.66
C HIS A 31 -4.48 -10.88 -1.79
N LEU A 32 -3.52 -10.37 -1.01
CA LEU A 32 -2.71 -11.17 -0.10
C LEU A 32 -3.58 -11.93 0.93
N ALA A 33 -4.61 -11.29 1.48
CA ALA A 33 -5.53 -11.90 2.44
C ALA A 33 -6.38 -13.05 1.86
N ARG A 34 -6.43 -13.20 0.53
CA ARG A 34 -7.16 -14.28 -0.17
C ARG A 34 -6.23 -15.42 -0.63
N MET A 35 -4.91 -15.24 -0.50
CA MET A 35 -3.92 -16.24 -0.89
C MET A 35 -3.72 -17.27 0.22
N ALA A 36 -3.40 -18.51 -0.15
CA ALA A 36 -3.01 -19.54 0.80
C ALA A 36 -1.61 -19.29 1.37
N GLY A 37 -1.32 -19.83 2.56
CA GLY A 37 -0.01 -19.71 3.23
C GLY A 37 -0.01 -18.94 4.55
N GLY A 38 -1.16 -18.38 4.95
CA GLY A 38 -1.34 -17.72 6.26
C GLY A 38 -0.63 -16.38 6.39
N GLY A 39 -0.60 -15.79 7.58
CA GLY A 39 0.16 -14.56 7.86
C GLY A 39 -0.47 -13.24 7.42
N VAL A 40 -1.43 -13.25 6.49
CA VAL A 40 -2.28 -12.09 6.13
C VAL A 40 -3.74 -12.51 6.25
N ARG A 41 -4.56 -11.67 6.90
CA ARG A 41 -5.98 -11.97 7.12
C ARG A 41 -6.81 -10.70 7.16
N VAL A 42 -8.10 -10.84 6.86
CA VAL A 42 -9.08 -9.78 7.10
C VAL A 42 -9.26 -9.61 8.61
N ALA A 43 -9.18 -8.37 9.09
CA ALA A 43 -9.40 -8.04 10.49
C ALA A 43 -10.91 -7.92 10.77
N HIS A 44 -11.54 -9.03 11.14
CA HIS A 44 -12.93 -9.03 11.61
C HIS A 44 -13.05 -8.45 13.02
N GLY A 45 -14.18 -7.82 13.33
CA GLY A 45 -14.49 -7.29 14.67
C GLY A 45 -13.91 -5.89 14.98
N VAL A 46 -13.31 -5.22 13.99
CA VAL A 46 -12.83 -3.84 14.16
C VAL A 46 -14.01 -2.87 14.10
N ARG A 47 -14.37 -2.28 15.25
CA ARG A 47 -15.55 -1.39 15.37
C ARG A 47 -15.31 0.04 14.89
N ARG A 48 -14.05 0.48 14.89
CA ARG A 48 -13.64 1.83 14.45
C ARG A 48 -12.26 1.74 13.82
N VAL A 49 -12.06 2.42 12.70
CA VAL A 49 -10.79 2.53 12.01
C VAL A 49 -10.50 4.01 11.80
N SER A 50 -9.25 4.40 12.02
CA SER A 50 -8.72 5.71 11.64
C SER A 50 -7.67 5.50 10.55
N TYR A 51 -7.87 6.10 9.39
CA TYR A 51 -6.90 6.06 8.30
C TYR A 51 -6.06 7.32 8.32
N VAL A 52 -4.74 7.17 8.33
CA VAL A 52 -3.78 8.26 8.18
C VAL A 52 -3.18 8.12 6.78
N HIS A 53 -3.44 9.09 5.92
CA HIS A 53 -2.91 9.12 4.55
C HIS A 53 -1.69 10.04 4.50
N ILE A 54 -0.54 9.48 4.14
CA ILE A 54 0.72 10.22 3.99
C ILE A 54 0.97 10.41 2.49
N LEU A 55 0.81 11.64 2.00
CA LEU A 55 1.04 12.00 0.61
C LEU A 55 2.37 12.77 0.47
N PHE A 56 3.08 12.51 -0.63
CA PHE A 56 4.32 13.19 -1.00
C PHE A 56 4.18 13.77 -2.42
N GLU A 57 5.10 14.65 -2.82
CA GLU A 57 5.16 15.21 -4.19
C GLU A 57 5.36 14.13 -5.27
N ARG A 58 5.95 12.99 -4.90
CA ARG A 58 6.03 11.79 -5.73
C ARG A 58 5.64 10.59 -4.89
N HIS A 59 5.03 9.58 -5.51
CA HIS A 59 4.71 8.35 -4.79
C HIS A 59 5.95 7.71 -4.17
N GLN A 60 5.92 7.44 -2.86
CA GLN A 60 7.04 6.86 -2.11
C GLN A 60 6.73 5.44 -1.62
N ILE A 61 7.81 4.72 -1.31
CA ILE A 61 7.78 3.51 -0.48
C ILE A 61 8.16 3.93 0.93
N VAL A 62 7.39 3.51 1.93
CA VAL A 62 7.60 3.86 3.34
C VAL A 62 7.71 2.62 4.21
N LEU A 63 8.45 2.70 5.31
CA LEU A 63 8.60 1.58 6.24
C LEU A 63 7.53 1.63 7.33
N SER A 64 6.64 0.64 7.34
CA SER A 64 5.49 0.55 8.25
C SER A 64 5.58 -0.73 9.09
N ASN A 65 5.81 -0.60 10.40
CA ASN A 65 6.01 -1.74 11.32
C ASN A 65 6.99 -2.80 10.76
N GLY A 66 8.10 -2.35 10.19
CA GLY A 66 9.15 -3.23 9.64
C GLY A 66 8.87 -3.82 8.26
N ILE A 67 7.73 -3.52 7.64
CA ILE A 67 7.41 -3.91 6.26
C ILE A 67 7.36 -2.66 5.37
N TRP A 68 7.92 -2.77 4.17
CA TRP A 68 7.82 -1.72 3.15
C TRP A 68 6.41 -1.68 2.54
N THR A 69 5.80 -0.49 2.51
CA THR A 69 4.44 -0.26 2.00
C THR A 69 4.39 0.97 1.10
N GLU A 70 3.28 1.13 0.38
CA GLU A 70 3.04 2.35 -0.39
C GLU A 70 2.77 3.57 0.52
N SER A 71 3.21 4.76 0.10
CA SER A 71 2.60 6.02 0.52
C SER A 71 1.19 6.16 -0.09
N PHE A 72 0.46 7.20 0.28
CA PHE A 72 -0.87 7.43 -0.29
C PHE A 72 -0.79 7.74 -1.80
N TYR A 73 -1.41 6.90 -2.62
CA TYR A 73 -1.62 7.17 -4.05
C TYR A 73 -3.10 7.51 -4.29
N PRO A 74 -3.47 8.78 -4.59
CA PRO A 74 -4.85 9.26 -4.71
C PRO A 74 -5.53 8.82 -6.02
N GLY A 75 -5.49 7.52 -6.34
CA GLY A 75 -6.26 6.94 -7.44
C GLY A 75 -7.77 7.10 -7.24
N PRO A 76 -8.61 6.82 -8.27
CA PRO A 76 -10.06 7.05 -8.20
C PRO A 76 -10.73 6.43 -6.97
N GLN A 77 -10.37 5.19 -6.61
CA GLN A 77 -10.91 4.52 -5.43
C GLN A 77 -10.44 5.14 -4.11
N ALA A 78 -9.19 5.59 -4.06
CA ALA A 78 -8.62 6.23 -2.88
C ALA A 78 -9.28 7.61 -2.66
N MET A 79 -9.48 8.38 -3.72
CA MET A 79 -10.20 9.65 -3.70
C MET A 79 -11.66 9.51 -3.31
N ALA A 80 -12.31 8.40 -3.69
CA ALA A 80 -13.67 8.09 -3.26
C ALA A 80 -13.78 7.72 -1.76
N SER A 81 -12.67 7.33 -1.13
CA SER A 81 -12.63 6.98 0.30
C SER A 81 -12.33 8.15 1.23
N ILE A 82 -11.92 9.29 0.67
CA ILE A 82 -11.67 10.54 1.40
C ILE A 82 -12.96 11.37 1.42
N ASP A 83 -13.26 11.99 2.56
CA ASP A 83 -14.41 12.88 2.67
C ASP A 83 -14.27 14.15 1.80
N ALA A 84 -15.38 14.85 1.61
CA ALA A 84 -15.42 16.03 0.74
C ALA A 84 -14.54 17.18 1.26
N ALA A 85 -14.34 17.33 2.57
CA ALA A 85 -13.55 18.41 3.13
C ALA A 85 -12.05 18.17 2.88
N ALA A 86 -11.56 16.98 3.24
CA ALA A 86 -10.19 16.55 3.00
C ALA A 86 -9.87 16.47 1.50
N ARG A 87 -10.84 16.07 0.66
CA ARG A 87 -10.66 16.10 -0.80
C ARG A 87 -10.47 17.52 -1.34
N ARG A 88 -11.20 18.50 -0.82
CA ARG A 88 -11.02 19.91 -1.22
C ARG A 88 -9.65 20.42 -0.79
N GLU A 89 -9.27 20.19 0.46
CA GLU A 89 -7.95 20.55 0.98
C GLU A 89 -6.83 19.93 0.13
N LEU A 90 -6.95 18.65 -0.20
CA LEU A 90 -6.00 17.94 -1.06
C LEU A 90 -5.88 18.58 -2.45
N LEU A 91 -7.00 18.96 -3.08
CA LEU A 91 -6.99 19.63 -4.39
C LEU A 91 -6.48 21.08 -4.31
N THR A 92 -6.62 21.75 -3.16
CA THR A 92 -6.01 23.05 -2.91
C THR A 92 -4.49 22.94 -2.79
N LEU A 93 -4.00 21.92 -2.08
CA LEU A 93 -2.56 21.69 -1.88
C LEU A 93 -1.88 21.10 -3.12
N PHE A 94 -2.59 20.26 -3.88
CA PHE A 94 -2.08 19.59 -5.09
C PHE A 94 -3.04 19.79 -6.27
N PRO A 95 -3.09 20.99 -6.87
CA PRO A 95 -4.05 21.31 -7.94
C PRO A 95 -3.93 20.40 -9.17
N ALA A 96 -2.72 19.92 -9.47
CA ALA A 96 -2.45 19.02 -10.58
C ALA A 96 -3.23 17.70 -10.48
N LEU A 97 -3.69 17.29 -9.29
CA LEU A 97 -4.52 16.08 -9.13
C LEU A 97 -5.84 16.16 -9.90
N SER A 98 -6.33 17.36 -10.21
CA SER A 98 -7.51 17.57 -11.05
C SER A 98 -7.31 17.10 -12.51
N GLN A 99 -6.07 17.06 -12.98
CA GLN A 99 -5.70 16.62 -14.33
C GLN A 99 -5.34 15.12 -14.37
N GLY A 100 -5.23 14.50 -13.20
CA GLY A 100 -4.91 13.08 -13.03
C GLY A 100 -3.72 12.86 -12.09
N VAL A 101 -3.74 11.72 -11.40
CA VAL A 101 -2.71 11.39 -10.39
C VAL A 101 -1.32 11.32 -10.99
N ALA A 102 -1.19 10.71 -12.18
CA ALA A 102 0.10 10.58 -12.84
C ALA A 102 0.71 11.94 -13.23
N ALA A 103 -0.13 12.91 -13.60
CA ALA A 103 0.32 14.28 -13.90
C ALA A 103 0.77 15.01 -12.63
N ALA A 104 0.14 14.72 -11.47
CA ALA A 104 0.42 15.38 -10.21
C ALA A 104 1.65 14.83 -9.49
N ILE A 105 1.73 13.50 -9.34
CA ILE A 105 2.71 12.84 -8.47
C ILE A 105 3.47 11.70 -9.16
N GLY A 106 3.29 11.55 -10.48
CA GLY A 106 3.89 10.49 -11.27
C GLY A 106 3.20 9.13 -11.14
N LEU A 107 3.80 8.12 -11.77
CA LEU A 107 3.39 6.74 -11.63
C LEU A 107 3.71 6.20 -10.22
N PRO A 108 3.05 5.12 -9.77
CA PRO A 108 3.44 4.43 -8.56
C PRO A 108 4.93 4.05 -8.58
N ALA A 109 5.61 4.20 -7.45
CA ALA A 109 7.03 3.89 -7.25
C ALA A 109 7.44 2.47 -7.69
N ARG A 110 6.49 1.53 -7.67
CA ARG A 110 6.61 0.18 -8.21
C ARG A 110 5.30 -0.22 -8.86
N ASP A 111 5.37 -1.14 -9.80
CA ASP A 111 4.19 -1.72 -10.40
C ASP A 111 3.38 -2.52 -9.39
N ILE A 112 2.06 -2.36 -9.48
CA ILE A 112 1.11 -3.09 -8.65
C ILE A 112 0.69 -4.35 -9.40
N LEU A 113 0.99 -5.51 -8.82
CA LEU A 113 0.69 -6.79 -9.44
C LEU A 113 -0.82 -7.03 -9.46
N ARG A 114 -1.34 -7.34 -10.66
CA ARG A 114 -2.76 -7.64 -10.84
C ARG A 114 -3.07 -8.99 -10.20
N ARG A 115 -4.33 -9.16 -9.76
CA ARG A 115 -4.79 -10.41 -9.15
C ARG A 115 -4.50 -11.66 -10.00
N LEU A 116 -4.67 -11.55 -11.32
CA LEU A 116 -4.46 -12.66 -12.26
C LEU A 116 -2.99 -13.07 -12.42
N CYS A 117 -2.06 -12.23 -11.98
CA CYS A 117 -0.62 -12.48 -12.07
C CYS A 117 -0.01 -12.87 -10.71
N LEU A 118 -0.83 -13.11 -9.69
CA LEU A 118 -0.34 -13.52 -8.38
C LEU A 118 0.14 -14.97 -8.41
N PRO A 119 1.23 -15.30 -7.69
CA PRO A 119 1.59 -16.69 -7.48
C PRO A 119 0.52 -17.43 -6.66
N PRO A 120 0.49 -18.77 -6.68
CA PRO A 120 -0.57 -19.55 -6.05
C PRO A 120 -0.61 -19.40 -4.52
N THR A 121 0.53 -19.11 -3.88
CA THR A 121 0.64 -19.02 -2.42
C THR A 121 1.55 -17.88 -1.97
N LEU A 122 1.36 -17.44 -0.73
CA LEU A 122 2.19 -16.40 -0.11
C LEU A 122 3.64 -16.85 0.11
N HIS A 123 3.93 -18.15 0.12
CA HIS A 123 5.30 -18.67 0.27
C HIS A 123 6.20 -18.36 -0.94
N ALA A 124 5.60 -18.06 -2.10
CA ALA A 124 6.34 -17.59 -3.27
C ALA A 124 6.74 -16.11 -3.18
N LEU A 125 6.33 -15.40 -2.12
CA LEU A 125 6.63 -14.01 -1.88
C LEU A 125 7.68 -13.88 -0.78
N GLN A 126 8.64 -12.99 -0.99
CA GLN A 126 9.69 -12.71 -0.03
C GLN A 126 9.58 -11.28 0.50
N ALA A 127 9.94 -11.07 1.76
CA ALA A 127 10.06 -9.73 2.30
C ALA A 127 11.21 -8.98 1.62
N VAL A 128 11.03 -7.69 1.35
CA VAL A 128 12.14 -6.80 0.97
C VAL A 128 12.90 -6.47 2.24
N ALA A 129 14.23 -6.62 2.22
CA ALA A 129 15.06 -6.31 3.37
C ALA A 129 14.88 -4.84 3.77
N SER A 130 14.55 -4.59 5.03
CA SER A 130 14.60 -3.27 5.62
C SER A 130 15.93 -3.17 6.38
N THR A 131 16.94 -2.57 5.79
CA THR A 131 18.16 -2.17 6.53
C THR A 131 17.83 -0.96 7.40
N ALA A 132 16.88 -1.12 8.32
CA ALA A 132 16.77 -0.26 9.48
C ALA A 132 17.68 -0.84 10.55
N THR A 133 19.00 -0.74 10.34
CA THR A 133 19.95 -0.87 11.44
C THR A 133 19.61 0.28 12.38
N CYS A 134 19.00 -0.03 13.51
CA CYS A 134 18.89 0.93 14.60
C CYS A 134 20.32 1.31 14.98
N ALA A 135 20.67 2.57 14.75
CA ALA A 135 21.77 3.22 15.48
C ALA A 135 21.28 3.60 16.87
#